data_AF-A0A950ISH7-F1
#
_entry.id   AF-A0A950ISH7-F1
#
_cell.length_a   1.000
_cell.length_b   1.000
_cell.length_c   1.000
_cell.angle_alpha   90.00
_cell.angle_beta   90.00
_cell.angle_gamma   90.00
#
_symmetry.space_group_name_H-M   'P 1'
#
loop_
_entity.id
_entity.type
_entity.pdbx_description
1 polymer ?
#
loop_
_entity_poly.entity_id
_entity_poly.type
_entity_poly.pdbx_seq_one_letter_code
_entity_poly.pdbx_strand_id
1 'polypeptide(L)'
;MGRSSPYGCVVGFLRAAQKQDYARAAQYLDTRKPEEQAEELARQLQIVLNTGLTENLDGLSREPTGNSTDNLQASRNLVGTVKTDQGSLEITVERVQRRGEPPIWLFASEMLAQIPRVSEELSQPDLEQKFPRWMQEGRLFSVPIWRWTLAVVAILIMLVVAGLLSRLIQWLLGPALGRILPVSGERVIRKLRAPLFLILLTVGLRFFSRYSLTVLSRQLWNEAAVVVLVIGFAWLLIRVIDLAAVYLTHGPGGSVMVARATFVGVAVRILKIAAVIFACLVLLSRAGVNVSALLAGLGIGGIALALGAQKTLENFFGGLTIVGQKALRVGDLCKIGDDMGTVEDIGLSSIKLRTSDRCVVTLPNSK
;
A
#
# COMPACT_ATOMS: atom_id res chain seq x y z
N MET A 1 10.83 -30.32 5.74
CA MET A 1 11.32 -29.60 4.54
C MET A 1 10.27 -28.66 3.91
N GLY A 2 9.25 -28.21 4.64
CA GLY A 2 8.31 -27.19 4.14
C GLY A 2 7.47 -27.58 2.90
N ARG A 3 7.45 -28.85 2.47
CA ARG A 3 6.80 -29.32 1.23
C ARG A 3 5.31 -29.62 1.39
N SER A 4 4.67 -29.10 2.43
CA SER A 4 3.26 -29.38 2.74
C SER A 4 2.30 -28.56 1.90
N SER A 5 2.75 -27.48 1.26
CA SER A 5 1.97 -26.64 0.34
C SER A 5 2.77 -26.27 -0.92
N PRO A 6 2.10 -25.86 -2.02
CA PRO A 6 2.77 -25.39 -3.23
C PRO A 6 3.75 -24.25 -2.96
N TYR A 7 3.31 -23.22 -2.23
CA TYR A 7 4.16 -22.11 -1.82
C TYR A 7 5.40 -22.58 -1.03
N GLY A 8 5.22 -23.49 -0.07
CA GLY A 8 6.30 -24.00 0.75
C GLY A 8 7.33 -24.83 -0.04
N CYS A 9 6.89 -25.60 -1.03
CA CYS A 9 7.77 -26.34 -1.93
C CYS A 9 8.67 -25.40 -2.75
N VAL A 10 8.09 -24.42 -3.43
CA VAL A 10 8.82 -23.49 -4.30
C VAL A 10 9.81 -22.64 -3.49
N VAL A 11 9.38 -22.08 -2.36
CA VAL A 11 10.26 -21.28 -1.49
C VAL A 11 11.36 -22.14 -0.86
N GLY A 12 11.03 -23.38 -0.48
CA GLY A 12 11.99 -24.34 0.06
C GLY A 12 13.10 -24.68 -0.93
N PHE A 13 12.73 -24.95 -2.19
CA PHE A 13 13.67 -25.16 -3.29
C PHE A 13 14.54 -23.91 -3.53
N LEU A 14 13.93 -22.74 -3.71
CA LEU A 14 14.67 -21.50 -4.00
C LEU A 14 15.68 -21.17 -2.91
N ARG A 15 15.33 -21.41 -1.64
CA ARG A 15 16.24 -21.19 -0.51
C ARG A 15 17.40 -22.19 -0.48
N ALA A 16 17.15 -23.46 -0.79
CA ALA A 16 18.19 -24.47 -0.89
C ALA A 16 19.15 -24.17 -2.04
N ALA A 17 18.61 -23.88 -3.23
CA ALA A 17 19.38 -23.54 -4.42
C ALA A 17 20.19 -22.24 -4.24
N GLN A 18 19.64 -21.22 -3.55
CA GLN A 18 20.39 -19.99 -3.22
C GLN A 18 21.59 -20.24 -2.30
N LYS A 19 21.50 -21.22 -1.41
CA LYS A 19 22.61 -21.65 -0.55
C LYS A 19 23.60 -22.57 -1.24
N GLN A 20 23.42 -22.84 -2.54
CA GLN A 20 24.21 -23.80 -3.33
C GLN A 20 24.13 -25.23 -2.79
N ASP A 21 23.12 -25.53 -1.98
CA ASP A 21 22.86 -26.87 -1.45
C ASP A 21 21.97 -27.62 -2.45
N TYR A 22 22.57 -28.00 -3.58
CA TYR A 22 21.87 -28.64 -4.70
C TYR A 22 21.41 -30.05 -4.33
N ALA A 23 22.11 -30.75 -3.44
CA ALA A 23 21.67 -32.01 -2.86
C ALA A 23 20.30 -31.86 -2.17
N ARG A 24 20.10 -30.82 -1.35
CA ARG A 24 18.78 -30.52 -0.76
C ARG A 24 17.79 -30.00 -1.79
N ALA A 25 18.21 -29.20 -2.76
CA ALA A 25 17.32 -28.66 -3.79
C ALA A 25 16.75 -29.76 -4.69
N ALA A 26 17.56 -30.76 -5.04
CA ALA A 26 17.17 -31.93 -5.84
C ALA A 26 16.01 -32.72 -5.20
N GLN A 27 15.90 -32.71 -3.86
CA GLN A 27 14.81 -33.40 -3.16
C GLN A 27 13.43 -32.74 -3.32
N TYR A 28 13.35 -31.54 -3.91
CA TYR A 28 12.10 -30.89 -4.27
C TYR A 28 11.66 -31.22 -5.71
N LEU A 29 12.47 -31.99 -6.45
CA LEU A 29 12.19 -32.39 -7.83
C LEU A 29 11.57 -33.78 -7.84
N ASP A 30 10.52 -34.00 -8.64
CA ASP A 30 10.07 -35.37 -8.93
C ASP A 30 10.92 -35.96 -10.05
N THR A 31 12.08 -36.52 -9.68
CA THR A 31 13.02 -37.13 -10.63
C THR A 31 13.53 -38.47 -10.09
N ARG A 32 13.74 -39.41 -11.02
CA ARG A 32 14.39 -40.72 -10.75
C ARG A 32 15.85 -40.75 -11.20
N LYS A 33 16.40 -39.61 -11.60
CA LYS A 33 17.80 -39.51 -12.04
C LYS A 33 18.77 -39.75 -10.88
N PRO A 34 20.01 -40.21 -11.16
CA PRO A 34 21.07 -40.28 -10.16
C PRO A 34 21.30 -38.92 -9.48
N GLU A 35 21.79 -38.95 -8.24
CA GLU A 35 21.96 -37.76 -7.38
C GLU A 35 22.70 -36.62 -8.10
N GLU A 36 23.82 -36.92 -8.75
CA GLU A 36 24.63 -35.93 -9.49
C GLU A 36 23.85 -35.26 -10.64
N GLN A 37 23.04 -36.01 -11.39
CA GLN A 37 22.20 -35.46 -12.46
C GLN A 37 20.98 -34.71 -11.91
N ALA A 38 20.48 -35.09 -10.74
CA ALA A 38 19.38 -34.40 -10.08
C ALA A 38 19.83 -33.06 -9.49
N GLU A 39 21.08 -32.99 -9.00
CA GLU A 39 21.70 -31.73 -8.57
C GLU A 39 21.92 -30.76 -9.74
N GLU A 40 22.42 -31.26 -10.87
CA GLU A 40 22.55 -30.43 -12.08
C GLU A 40 21.20 -29.89 -12.54
N LEU A 41 20.18 -30.75 -12.55
CA LEU A 41 18.83 -30.37 -12.90
C LEU A 41 18.26 -29.31 -11.94
N ALA A 42 18.57 -29.40 -10.65
CA ALA A 42 18.20 -28.37 -9.67
C ALA A 42 18.90 -27.03 -9.95
N ARG A 43 20.17 -27.07 -10.38
CA ARG A 43 20.91 -25.86 -10.79
C ARG A 43 20.30 -25.22 -12.03
N GLN A 44 19.97 -26.01 -13.04
CA GLN A 44 19.33 -25.51 -14.27
C GLN A 44 17.94 -24.94 -13.98
N LEU A 45 17.14 -25.60 -13.14
CA LEU A 45 15.83 -25.09 -12.73
C LEU A 45 15.95 -23.75 -11.99
N GLN A 46 16.99 -23.56 -11.16
CA GLN A 46 17.24 -22.29 -10.51
C GLN A 46 17.48 -21.15 -11.52
N ILE A 47 18.22 -21.42 -12.60
CA ILE A 47 18.45 -20.44 -13.68
C ILE A 47 17.12 -20.08 -14.34
N VAL A 48 16.34 -21.09 -14.73
CA VAL A 48 15.03 -20.90 -15.37
C VAL A 48 14.08 -20.10 -14.48
N LEU A 49 14.00 -20.42 -13.19
CA LEU A 49 13.12 -19.71 -12.24
C LEU A 49 13.56 -18.27 -11.97
N ASN A 50 14.86 -17.99 -11.95
CA ASN A 50 15.36 -16.63 -11.69
C ASN A 50 15.26 -15.72 -12.91
N THR A 51 15.48 -16.27 -14.11
CA THR A 51 15.55 -15.48 -15.35
C THR A 51 14.22 -15.45 -16.09
N GLY A 52 13.51 -16.59 -16.12
CA GLY A 52 12.36 -16.81 -17.00
C GLY A 52 11.00 -16.59 -16.35
N LEU A 53 10.89 -16.65 -15.02
CA LEU A 53 9.58 -16.60 -14.35
C LEU A 53 8.96 -15.19 -14.44
N THR A 54 7.83 -15.10 -15.15
CA THR A 54 7.17 -13.81 -15.40
C THR A 54 6.30 -13.35 -14.22
N GLU A 55 5.77 -14.30 -13.46
CA GLU A 55 4.83 -14.06 -12.36
C GLU A 55 5.52 -14.02 -10.97
N ASN A 56 4.89 -13.31 -10.03
CA ASN A 56 5.35 -13.27 -8.65
C ASN A 56 4.75 -14.46 -7.86
N LEU A 57 5.50 -14.96 -6.87
CA LEU A 57 5.08 -16.06 -6.00
C LEU A 57 3.87 -15.73 -5.09
N ASP A 58 3.34 -14.51 -5.15
CA ASP A 58 2.26 -14.03 -4.27
C ASP A 58 0.92 -14.73 -4.55
N GLY A 59 0.72 -15.25 -5.76
CA GLY A 59 -0.49 -15.99 -6.17
C GLY A 59 -0.51 -17.47 -5.79
N LEU A 60 0.61 -18.02 -5.30
CA LEU A 60 0.70 -19.44 -4.95
C LEU A 60 -0.12 -19.79 -3.70
N SER A 61 -0.88 -20.89 -3.79
CA SER A 61 -1.64 -21.37 -2.64
C SER A 61 -0.72 -21.76 -1.49
N ARG A 62 -1.08 -21.28 -0.30
CA ARG A 62 -0.46 -21.66 0.97
C ARG A 62 -1.15 -22.86 1.62
N GLU A 63 -2.30 -23.28 1.07
CA GLU A 63 -3.06 -24.39 1.58
C GLU A 63 -2.43 -25.74 1.19
N PRO A 64 -2.50 -26.77 2.05
CA PRO A 64 -1.93 -28.08 1.73
C PRO A 64 -2.56 -28.79 0.53
N THR A 65 -3.80 -28.43 0.22
CA THR A 65 -4.62 -28.95 -0.88
C THR A 65 -4.33 -28.29 -2.22
N GLY A 66 -3.60 -27.17 -2.25
CA GLY A 66 -3.36 -26.39 -3.47
C GLY A 66 -4.50 -25.41 -3.77
N ASN A 67 -4.53 -24.86 -4.99
CA ASN A 67 -5.61 -23.98 -5.44
C ASN A 67 -6.56 -24.75 -6.37
N SER A 68 -7.85 -24.84 -6.04
CA SER A 68 -8.86 -25.57 -6.85
C SER A 68 -9.39 -24.77 -8.05
N THR A 69 -8.90 -23.54 -8.25
CA THR A 69 -9.38 -22.60 -9.28
C THR A 69 -8.67 -22.71 -10.61
N ASP A 70 -7.47 -23.30 -10.63
CA ASP A 70 -6.76 -23.55 -11.88
C ASP A 70 -7.38 -24.81 -12.48
N ASN A 71 -7.75 -24.79 -13.76
CA ASN A 71 -8.37 -25.92 -14.51
C ASN A 71 -7.50 -27.19 -14.60
N LEU A 72 -6.47 -27.29 -13.76
CA LEU A 72 -5.58 -28.42 -13.56
C LEU A 72 -6.23 -29.40 -12.59
N GLN A 73 -5.92 -30.70 -12.75
CA GLN A 73 -6.36 -31.74 -11.81
C GLN A 73 -5.99 -31.31 -10.37
N ALA A 74 -6.83 -31.62 -9.37
CA ALA A 74 -6.68 -31.19 -7.97
C ALA A 74 -5.33 -31.55 -7.29
N SER A 75 -4.45 -32.28 -7.97
CA SER A 75 -3.10 -32.64 -7.57
C SER A 75 -1.99 -31.77 -8.19
N ARG A 76 -2.31 -30.78 -9.05
CA ARG A 76 -1.32 -29.90 -9.72
C ARG A 76 -1.61 -28.43 -9.45
N ASN A 77 -0.55 -27.61 -9.36
CA ASN A 77 -0.67 -26.17 -9.19
C ASN A 77 0.33 -25.42 -10.07
N LEU A 78 -0.14 -24.37 -10.74
CA LEU A 78 0.68 -23.52 -11.60
C LEU A 78 1.48 -22.55 -10.73
N VAL A 79 2.81 -22.57 -10.88
CA VAL A 79 3.75 -21.65 -10.22
C VAL A 79 3.95 -20.38 -11.05
N GLY A 80 3.90 -20.53 -12.37
CA GLY A 80 4.00 -19.43 -13.32
C GLY A 80 4.42 -19.92 -14.70
N THR A 81 4.58 -18.99 -15.63
CA THR A 81 4.98 -19.28 -16.99
C THR A 81 6.32 -18.64 -17.33
N VAL A 82 7.12 -19.41 -18.06
CA VAL A 82 8.38 -18.96 -18.65
C VAL A 82 8.19 -18.83 -20.14
N LYS A 83 8.43 -17.64 -20.68
CA LYS A 83 8.41 -17.41 -22.13
C LYS A 83 9.75 -17.85 -22.73
N THR A 84 9.68 -18.71 -23.73
CA THR A 84 10.81 -19.15 -24.55
C THR A 84 10.52 -18.83 -26.02
N ASP A 85 11.54 -18.85 -26.86
CA ASP A 85 11.48 -18.57 -28.29
C ASP A 85 10.61 -19.60 -29.04
N GLN A 86 10.37 -20.78 -28.45
CA GLN A 86 9.57 -21.86 -29.03
C GLN A 86 8.22 -22.09 -28.37
N GLY A 87 7.85 -21.28 -27.37
CA GLY A 87 6.56 -21.40 -26.69
C GLY A 87 6.57 -20.88 -25.26
N SER A 88 5.54 -21.21 -24.49
CA SER A 88 5.50 -20.94 -23.05
C SER A 88 5.64 -22.24 -22.26
N LEU A 89 6.65 -22.34 -21.40
CA LEU A 89 6.80 -23.43 -20.45
C LEU A 89 6.04 -23.10 -19.17
N GLU A 90 5.04 -23.91 -18.84
CA GLU A 90 4.32 -23.83 -17.58
C GLU A 90 5.13 -24.51 -16.47
N ILE A 91 5.51 -23.74 -15.45
CA ILE A 91 6.17 -24.28 -14.26
C ILE A 91 5.07 -24.73 -13.31
N THR A 92 4.98 -26.03 -13.09
CA THR A 92 3.97 -26.64 -12.21
C THR A 92 4.61 -27.46 -11.10
N VAL A 93 3.90 -27.51 -9.98
CA VAL A 93 4.20 -28.43 -8.87
C VAL A 93 3.06 -29.43 -8.75
N GLU A 94 3.40 -30.67 -8.39
CA GLU A 94 2.44 -31.76 -8.23
C GLU A 94 2.52 -32.38 -6.83
N ARG A 95 1.37 -32.84 -6.35
CA ARG A 95 1.21 -33.49 -5.06
C ARG A 95 1.44 -34.98 -5.20
N VAL A 96 2.56 -35.46 -4.67
CA VAL A 96 2.98 -36.86 -4.74
C VAL A 96 2.76 -37.54 -3.38
N GLN A 97 2.07 -38.68 -3.39
CA GLN A 97 1.88 -39.52 -2.21
C GLN A 97 2.80 -40.74 -2.30
N ARG A 98 3.79 -40.82 -1.42
CA ARG A 98 4.63 -42.03 -1.26
C ARG A 98 4.01 -42.96 -0.22
N ARG A 99 4.19 -44.27 -0.41
CA ARG A 99 3.59 -45.30 0.43
C ARG A 99 4.10 -45.15 1.88
N GLY A 100 3.21 -44.83 2.82
CA GLY A 100 3.54 -44.65 4.24
C GLY A 100 4.00 -43.25 4.65
N GLU A 101 4.05 -42.28 3.73
CA GLU A 101 4.44 -40.89 4.00
C GLU A 101 3.28 -39.91 3.76
N PRO A 102 3.23 -38.77 4.47
CA PRO A 102 2.29 -37.71 4.16
C PRO A 102 2.53 -37.18 2.74
N PRO A 103 1.48 -36.74 2.02
CA PRO A 103 1.63 -36.24 0.66
C PRO A 103 2.50 -34.98 0.64
N ILE A 104 3.44 -34.93 -0.28
CA ILE A 104 4.39 -33.82 -0.45
C ILE A 104 4.24 -33.18 -1.82
N TRP A 105 4.52 -31.89 -1.91
CA TRP A 105 4.59 -31.17 -3.18
C TRP A 105 6.01 -31.24 -3.75
N LEU A 106 6.12 -31.51 -5.04
CA LEU A 106 7.37 -31.59 -5.81
C LEU A 106 7.20 -30.88 -7.16
N PHE A 107 8.29 -30.43 -7.77
CA PHE A 107 8.25 -29.94 -9.16
C PHE A 107 7.95 -31.09 -10.12
N ALA A 108 7.00 -30.86 -11.04
CA ALA A 108 6.45 -31.91 -11.87
C ALA A 108 7.49 -32.49 -12.85
N SER A 109 7.56 -33.81 -12.93
CA SER A 109 8.54 -34.55 -13.75
C SER A 109 8.50 -34.17 -15.25
N GLU A 110 7.32 -33.86 -15.78
CA GLU A 110 7.08 -33.48 -17.18
C GLU A 110 7.78 -32.16 -17.57
N MET A 111 7.71 -31.15 -16.69
CA MET A 111 8.39 -29.87 -16.91
C MET A 111 9.90 -30.01 -16.75
N LEU A 112 10.36 -30.84 -15.80
CA LEU A 112 11.77 -31.09 -15.54
C LEU A 112 12.52 -31.65 -16.76
N ALA A 113 11.83 -32.37 -17.65
CA ALA A 113 12.43 -32.86 -18.90
C ALA A 113 12.82 -31.73 -19.86
N GLN A 114 12.15 -30.58 -19.80
CA GLN A 114 12.35 -29.44 -20.70
C GLN A 114 13.36 -28.41 -20.14
N ILE A 115 13.63 -28.46 -18.84
CA ILE A 115 14.51 -27.50 -18.14
C ILE A 115 15.92 -27.38 -18.72
N PRO A 116 16.66 -28.45 -19.07
CA PRO A 116 18.02 -28.31 -19.58
C PRO A 116 18.07 -27.40 -20.81
N ARG A 117 17.15 -27.62 -21.75
CA ARG A 117 17.02 -26.83 -22.97
C ARG A 117 16.68 -25.37 -22.70
N VAL A 118 15.68 -25.13 -21.86
CA VAL A 118 15.23 -23.76 -21.52
C VAL A 118 16.30 -23.00 -20.72
N SER A 119 17.10 -23.72 -19.93
CA SER A 119 18.21 -23.13 -19.17
C SER A 119 19.34 -22.65 -20.09
N GLU A 120 19.65 -23.37 -21.17
CA GLU A 120 20.63 -22.94 -22.17
C GLU A 120 20.17 -21.69 -22.91
N GLU A 121 18.89 -21.63 -23.29
CA GLU A 121 18.30 -20.47 -23.96
C GLU A 121 18.31 -19.20 -23.09
N LEU A 122 17.93 -19.33 -21.81
CA LEU A 122 17.91 -18.22 -20.85
C LEU A 122 19.30 -17.84 -20.32
N SER A 123 20.33 -18.65 -20.55
CA SER A 123 21.69 -18.39 -20.07
C SER A 123 22.44 -17.33 -20.90
N GLN A 124 21.78 -16.62 -21.82
CA GLN A 124 22.48 -15.68 -22.70
C GLN A 124 23.08 -14.47 -21.95
N PRO A 125 24.36 -14.11 -22.24
CA PRO A 125 25.24 -13.33 -21.36
C PRO A 125 25.42 -11.87 -21.82
N ASP A 126 24.47 -11.30 -22.55
CA ASP A 126 24.68 -10.09 -23.38
C ASP A 126 25.04 -8.81 -22.61
N LEU A 127 24.65 -8.72 -21.33
CA LEU A 127 24.97 -7.57 -20.48
C LEU A 127 26.21 -7.77 -19.61
N GLU A 128 26.56 -9.02 -19.28
CA GLU A 128 27.64 -9.32 -18.33
C GLU A 128 29.02 -9.12 -18.97
N GLN A 129 29.15 -9.43 -20.28
CA GLN A 129 30.39 -9.28 -21.03
C GLN A 129 30.83 -7.82 -21.27
N LYS A 130 29.91 -6.85 -21.16
CA LYS A 130 30.22 -5.42 -21.36
C LYS A 130 30.95 -4.77 -20.18
N PHE A 131 30.95 -5.42 -19.01
CA PHE A 131 31.63 -4.92 -17.81
C PHE A 131 33.06 -5.48 -17.71
N PRO A 132 34.02 -4.74 -17.15
CA PRO A 132 35.39 -5.22 -17.00
C PRO A 132 35.49 -6.42 -16.05
N ARG A 133 36.44 -7.34 -16.29
CA ARG A 133 36.55 -8.67 -15.62
C ARG A 133 36.58 -8.60 -14.09
N TRP A 134 37.25 -7.61 -13.50
CA TRP A 134 37.29 -7.40 -12.05
C TRP A 134 35.89 -7.23 -11.42
N MET A 135 34.93 -6.75 -12.20
CA MET A 135 33.55 -6.50 -11.79
C MET A 135 32.63 -7.72 -11.99
N GLN A 136 33.03 -8.65 -12.87
CA GLN A 136 32.38 -9.93 -13.12
C GLN A 136 32.79 -10.97 -12.07
N GLU A 137 34.10 -11.01 -11.75
CA GLU A 137 34.70 -11.97 -10.83
C GLU A 137 34.48 -11.59 -9.36
N GLY A 138 34.49 -10.28 -9.06
CA GLY A 138 34.18 -9.80 -7.72
C GLY A 138 32.71 -10.04 -7.36
N ARG A 139 32.48 -10.81 -6.29
CA ARG A 139 31.15 -11.11 -5.76
C ARG A 139 30.97 -10.46 -4.39
N LEU A 140 29.84 -9.79 -4.20
CA LEU A 140 29.41 -9.23 -2.93
C LEU A 140 28.08 -9.87 -2.55
N PHE A 141 28.00 -10.55 -1.40
CA PHE A 141 26.82 -11.31 -0.95
C PHE A 141 26.28 -12.29 -2.01
N SER A 142 27.18 -13.03 -2.67
CA SER A 142 26.86 -14.01 -3.72
C SER A 142 26.33 -13.45 -5.04
N VAL A 143 26.33 -12.11 -5.20
CA VAL A 143 25.92 -11.42 -6.44
C VAL A 143 27.12 -10.69 -7.06
N PRO A 144 27.32 -10.73 -8.39
CA PRO A 144 28.38 -9.97 -9.06
C PRO A 144 28.34 -8.46 -8.79
N ILE A 145 29.50 -7.81 -8.66
CA ILE A 145 29.62 -6.37 -8.35
C ILE A 145 28.96 -5.49 -9.42
N TRP A 146 29.03 -5.86 -10.69
CA TRP A 146 28.44 -5.05 -11.78
C TRP A 146 26.93 -4.84 -11.61
N ARG A 147 26.23 -5.81 -10.99
CA ARG A 147 24.79 -5.73 -10.69
C ARG A 147 24.50 -4.71 -9.60
N TRP A 148 25.35 -4.66 -8.57
CA TRP A 148 25.25 -3.63 -7.53
C TRP A 148 25.45 -2.23 -8.10
N THR A 149 26.39 -2.05 -9.03
CA THR A 149 26.58 -0.76 -9.67
C THR A 149 25.41 -0.36 -10.55
N LEU A 150 24.82 -1.29 -11.29
CA LEU A 150 23.62 -1.03 -12.10
C LEU A 150 22.43 -0.66 -11.20
N ALA A 151 22.30 -1.32 -10.05
CA ALA A 151 21.31 -0.97 -9.02
C ALA A 151 21.47 0.46 -8.49
N VAL A 152 22.69 0.84 -8.11
CA VAL A 152 22.97 2.20 -7.60
C VAL A 152 22.70 3.25 -8.68
N VAL A 153 23.13 3.01 -9.92
CA VAL A 153 22.87 3.93 -11.05
C VAL A 153 21.37 4.04 -11.33
N ALA A 154 20.63 2.92 -11.33
CA ALA A 154 19.19 2.93 -11.52
C ALA A 154 18.48 3.73 -10.42
N ILE A 155 18.88 3.58 -9.15
CA ILE A 155 18.34 4.36 -8.02
C ILE A 155 18.66 5.85 -8.21
N LEU A 156 19.88 6.22 -8.61
CA LEU A 156 20.25 7.62 -8.87
C LEU A 156 19.40 8.23 -9.99
N ILE A 157 19.28 7.55 -11.14
CA ILE A 157 18.44 7.98 -12.26
C ILE A 157 17.00 8.17 -11.78
N MET A 158 16.49 7.23 -11.00
CA MET A 158 15.13 7.26 -10.49
C MET A 158 14.87 8.42 -9.52
N LEU A 159 15.82 8.74 -8.64
CA LEU A 159 15.75 9.92 -7.78
C LEU A 159 15.74 11.20 -8.62
N VAL A 160 16.55 11.28 -9.67
CA VAL A 160 16.57 12.41 -10.61
C VAL A 160 15.24 12.53 -11.36
N VAL A 161 14.73 11.43 -11.91
CA VAL A 161 13.46 11.36 -12.65
C VAL A 161 12.27 11.73 -11.75
N ALA A 162 12.18 11.16 -10.54
CA ALA A 162 11.15 11.53 -9.57
C ALA A 162 11.26 13.01 -9.16
N GLY A 163 12.48 13.53 -9.03
CA GLY A 163 12.75 14.94 -8.77
C GLY A 163 12.33 15.87 -9.90
N LEU A 164 12.53 15.46 -11.16
CA LEU A 164 12.13 16.20 -12.36
C LEU A 164 10.61 16.14 -12.57
N LEU A 165 10.00 14.96 -12.47
CA LEU A 165 8.55 14.77 -12.58
C LEU A 165 7.80 15.54 -11.50
N SER A 166 8.27 15.51 -10.25
CA SER A 166 7.64 16.31 -9.18
C SER A 166 7.72 17.81 -9.47
N ARG A 167 8.81 18.30 -10.06
CA ARG A 167 8.90 19.71 -10.54
C ARG A 167 7.96 19.97 -11.72
N LEU A 168 7.86 19.04 -12.68
CA LEU A 168 6.98 19.18 -13.84
C LEU A 168 5.51 19.23 -13.45
N ILE A 169 5.07 18.33 -12.57
CA ILE A 169 3.71 18.30 -12.01
C ILE A 169 3.40 19.64 -11.33
N GLN A 170 4.36 20.20 -10.57
CA GLN A 170 4.19 21.50 -9.93
C GLN A 170 4.11 22.65 -10.93
N TRP A 171 4.93 22.63 -11.97
CA TRP A 171 4.87 23.63 -13.04
C TRP A 171 3.53 23.59 -13.78
N LEU A 172 2.96 22.39 -13.98
CA LEU A 172 1.67 22.21 -14.64
C LEU A 172 0.47 22.60 -13.75
N LEU A 173 0.48 22.17 -12.47
CA LEU A 173 -0.60 22.42 -11.52
C LEU A 173 -0.51 23.81 -10.87
N GLY A 174 0.68 24.42 -10.82
CA GLY A 174 0.92 25.68 -10.14
C GLY A 174 0.09 26.85 -10.66
N PRO A 175 0.01 27.08 -11.98
CA PRO A 175 -0.84 28.14 -12.57
C PRO A 175 -2.32 27.93 -12.29
N ALA A 176 -2.80 26.67 -12.31
CA ALA A 176 -4.19 26.34 -12.03
C ALA A 176 -4.55 26.54 -10.54
N LEU A 177 -3.70 26.05 -9.63
CA LEU A 177 -3.90 26.26 -8.19
C LEU A 177 -3.75 27.74 -7.79
N GLY A 178 -2.84 28.48 -8.42
CA GLY A 178 -2.64 29.91 -8.17
C GLY A 178 -3.83 30.78 -8.57
N ARG A 179 -4.66 30.33 -9.52
CA ARG A 179 -5.93 31.00 -9.88
C ARG A 179 -7.04 30.77 -8.87
N ILE A 180 -7.00 29.66 -8.12
CA ILE A 180 -8.08 29.23 -7.21
C ILE A 180 -7.79 29.65 -5.75
N LEU A 181 -6.51 29.73 -5.37
CA LEU A 181 -6.10 29.99 -4.00
C LEU A 181 -5.59 31.43 -3.81
N PRO A 182 -6.22 32.25 -2.94
CA PRO A 182 -5.84 33.65 -2.74
C PRO A 182 -4.54 33.84 -1.94
N VAL A 183 -4.03 32.76 -1.30
CA VAL A 183 -2.81 32.79 -0.48
C VAL A 183 -1.64 32.21 -1.27
N SER A 184 -0.52 32.95 -1.34
CA SER A 184 0.75 32.63 -2.03
C SER A 184 0.89 31.17 -2.46
N GLY A 185 0.38 30.84 -3.66
CA GLY A 185 0.33 29.45 -4.17
C GLY A 185 1.68 28.75 -4.10
N GLU A 186 2.78 29.49 -4.23
CA GLU A 186 4.15 28.99 -4.11
C GLU A 186 4.46 28.26 -2.79
N ARG A 187 3.96 28.77 -1.64
CA ARG A 187 4.21 28.13 -0.33
C ARG A 187 3.48 26.79 -0.20
N VAL A 188 2.29 26.70 -0.79
CA VAL A 188 1.48 25.46 -0.82
C VAL A 188 2.11 24.45 -1.78
N ILE A 189 2.45 24.88 -2.99
CA ILE A 189 3.03 24.03 -4.03
C ILE A 189 4.33 23.40 -3.54
N ARG A 190 5.19 24.17 -2.85
CA ARG A 190 6.45 23.64 -2.28
C ARG A 190 6.22 22.51 -1.28
N LYS A 191 5.13 22.54 -0.50
CA LYS A 191 4.78 21.50 0.49
C LYS A 191 4.24 20.21 -0.16
N LEU A 192 3.72 20.27 -1.39
CA LEU A 192 3.26 19.09 -2.15
C LEU A 192 4.42 18.32 -2.82
N ARG A 193 5.62 18.92 -2.92
CA ARG A 193 6.77 18.29 -3.60
C ARG A 193 7.19 16.98 -2.96
N ALA A 194 7.37 17.00 -1.64
CA ALA A 194 7.87 15.87 -0.88
C ALA A 194 6.97 14.62 -0.97
N PRO A 195 5.63 14.71 -0.75
CA PRO A 195 4.77 13.54 -0.89
C PRO A 195 4.67 13.04 -2.35
N LEU A 196 4.60 13.95 -3.34
CA LEU A 196 4.61 13.56 -4.76
C LEU A 196 5.90 12.85 -5.15
N PHE A 197 7.05 13.34 -4.66
CA PHE A 197 8.33 12.70 -4.86
C PHE A 197 8.35 11.27 -4.29
N LEU A 198 7.83 11.04 -3.08
CA LEU A 198 7.75 9.70 -2.50
C LEU A 198 6.84 8.78 -3.33
N ILE A 199 5.70 9.27 -3.82
CA ILE A 199 4.81 8.48 -4.68
C ILE A 199 5.52 8.14 -6.00
N LEU A 200 6.20 9.10 -6.64
CA LEU A 200 6.97 8.86 -7.86
C LEU A 200 8.13 7.89 -7.63
N LEU A 201 8.78 7.98 -6.48
CA LEU A 201 9.84 7.05 -6.07
C LEU A 201 9.31 5.60 -6.03
N THR A 202 8.04 5.38 -5.70
CA THR A 202 7.46 4.03 -5.65
C THR A 202 7.28 3.39 -7.01
N VAL A 203 6.90 4.19 -8.02
CA VAL A 203 6.84 3.75 -9.42
C VAL A 203 8.21 3.28 -9.86
N GLY A 204 9.23 4.05 -9.48
CA GLY A 204 10.60 3.67 -9.65
C GLY A 204 10.96 2.37 -8.93
N LEU A 205 10.77 2.27 -7.62
CA LEU A 205 11.10 1.06 -6.84
C LEU A 205 10.44 -0.20 -7.40
N ARG A 206 9.20 -0.09 -7.90
CA ARG A 206 8.51 -1.19 -8.59
C ARG A 206 9.13 -1.53 -9.94
N PHE A 207 9.52 -0.52 -10.71
CA PHE A 207 10.26 -0.73 -11.95
C PHE A 207 11.57 -1.46 -11.67
N PHE A 208 12.34 -1.02 -10.66
CA PHE A 208 13.58 -1.66 -10.25
C PHE A 208 13.37 -3.10 -9.76
N SER A 209 12.32 -3.35 -8.97
CA SER A 209 11.92 -4.70 -8.54
C SER A 209 11.75 -5.65 -9.72
N ARG A 210 11.18 -5.19 -10.85
CA ARG A 210 11.02 -5.99 -12.07
C ARG A 210 12.35 -6.39 -12.72
N TYR A 211 13.40 -5.57 -12.61
CA TYR A 211 14.74 -5.86 -13.12
C TYR A 211 15.62 -6.62 -12.12
N SER A 212 15.19 -6.76 -10.86
CA SER A 212 15.92 -7.57 -9.89
C SER A 212 15.85 -9.06 -10.24
N LEU A 213 17.02 -9.70 -10.33
CA LEU A 213 17.25 -11.05 -10.89
C LEU A 213 17.02 -12.18 -9.88
N THR A 214 16.71 -11.88 -8.63
CA THR A 214 16.47 -12.90 -7.60
C THR A 214 15.07 -12.72 -7.02
N VAL A 215 14.29 -13.80 -7.01
CA VAL A 215 12.89 -13.78 -6.57
C VAL A 215 12.72 -13.18 -5.16
N LEU A 216 13.63 -13.50 -4.22
CA LEU A 216 13.62 -12.92 -2.87
C LEU A 216 13.85 -11.40 -2.86
N SER A 217 14.77 -10.92 -3.70
CA SER A 217 15.06 -9.48 -3.78
C SER A 217 13.87 -8.72 -4.35
N ARG A 218 13.22 -9.28 -5.38
CA ARG A 218 12.01 -8.72 -5.99
C ARG A 218 10.90 -8.52 -4.96
N GLN A 219 10.68 -9.53 -4.12
CA GLN A 219 9.67 -9.49 -3.05
C GLN A 219 9.97 -8.40 -2.02
N LEU A 220 11.20 -8.31 -1.52
CA LEU A 220 11.59 -7.25 -0.57
C LEU A 220 11.41 -5.84 -1.16
N TRP A 221 11.80 -5.64 -2.43
CA TRP A 221 11.62 -4.35 -3.11
C TRP A 221 10.15 -3.99 -3.32
N ASN A 222 9.30 -4.98 -3.60
CA ASN A 222 7.86 -4.73 -3.79
C ASN A 222 7.19 -4.34 -2.46
N GLU A 223 7.52 -5.04 -1.36
CA GLU A 223 7.00 -4.67 -0.04
C GLU A 223 7.49 -3.28 0.39
N ALA A 224 8.79 -2.98 0.19
CA ALA A 224 9.33 -1.65 0.46
C ALA A 224 8.61 -0.56 -0.37
N ALA A 225 8.37 -0.83 -1.67
CA ALA A 225 7.66 0.11 -2.54
C ALA A 225 6.22 0.36 -2.07
N VAL A 226 5.51 -0.66 -1.59
CA VAL A 226 4.17 -0.50 -1.02
C VAL A 226 4.21 0.35 0.25
N VAL A 227 5.15 0.11 1.16
CA VAL A 227 5.29 0.90 2.39
C VAL A 227 5.54 2.37 2.06
N VAL A 228 6.48 2.67 1.16
CA VAL A 228 6.77 4.05 0.72
C VAL A 228 5.54 4.69 0.07
N LEU A 229 4.75 3.93 -0.69
CA LEU A 229 3.55 4.42 -1.36
C LEU A 229 2.48 4.80 -0.34
N VAL A 230 2.24 3.96 0.66
CA VAL A 230 1.26 4.22 1.72
C VAL A 230 1.65 5.47 2.51
N ILE A 231 2.94 5.60 2.87
CA ILE A 231 3.45 6.79 3.57
C ILE A 231 3.32 8.05 2.70
N GLY A 232 3.74 7.96 1.44
CA GLY A 232 3.66 9.07 0.48
C GLY A 232 2.22 9.53 0.25
N PHE A 233 1.29 8.59 0.10
CA PHE A 233 -0.13 8.86 -0.08
C PHE A 233 -0.78 9.46 1.17
N ALA A 234 -0.51 8.91 2.35
CA ALA A 234 -1.01 9.46 3.62
C ALA A 234 -0.52 10.90 3.83
N TRP A 235 0.77 11.16 3.54
CA TRP A 235 1.32 12.50 3.62
C TRP A 235 0.69 13.45 2.58
N LEU A 236 0.46 12.99 1.35
CA LEU A 236 -0.26 13.75 0.33
C LEU A 236 -1.66 14.14 0.83
N LEU A 237 -2.40 13.19 1.41
CA LEU A 237 -3.74 13.39 1.94
C LEU A 237 -3.74 14.45 3.04
N ILE A 238 -2.80 14.38 3.98
CA ILE A 238 -2.61 15.41 5.03
C ILE A 238 -2.37 16.80 4.40
N ARG A 239 -1.58 16.89 3.32
CA ARG A 239 -1.32 18.15 2.62
C ARG A 239 -2.55 18.67 1.88
N VAL A 240 -3.36 17.80 1.29
CA VAL A 240 -4.64 18.18 0.68
C VAL A 240 -5.61 18.70 1.74
N ILE A 241 -5.67 18.07 2.92
CA ILE A 241 -6.48 18.54 4.04
C ILE A 241 -6.02 19.93 4.52
N ASP A 242 -4.70 20.13 4.68
CA ASP A 242 -4.12 21.45 4.99
C ASP A 242 -4.55 22.50 3.96
N LEU A 243 -4.53 22.13 2.69
CA LEU A 243 -4.90 23.04 1.60
C LEU A 243 -6.38 23.42 1.62
N ALA A 244 -7.26 22.43 1.78
CA ALA A 244 -8.70 22.64 1.90
C ALA A 244 -9.02 23.55 3.10
N ALA A 245 -8.31 23.39 4.21
CA ALA A 245 -8.47 24.23 5.39
C ALA A 245 -8.12 25.71 5.13
N VAL A 246 -7.02 25.96 4.41
CA VAL A 246 -6.63 27.33 4.03
C VAL A 246 -7.67 27.96 3.10
N TYR A 247 -8.17 27.20 2.13
CA TYR A 247 -9.22 27.68 1.22
C TYR A 247 -10.52 28.04 1.96
N LEU A 248 -10.96 27.17 2.87
CA LEU A 248 -12.18 27.37 3.67
C LEU A 248 -12.08 28.55 4.65
N THR A 249 -10.88 28.87 5.14
CA THR A 249 -10.66 29.94 6.12
C THR A 249 -10.37 31.31 5.49
N HIS A 250 -9.83 31.35 4.27
CA HIS A 250 -9.42 32.59 3.58
C HIS A 250 -10.29 32.94 2.36
N GLY A 251 -11.44 32.28 2.18
CA GLY A 251 -12.37 32.58 1.07
C GLY A 251 -13.04 33.97 1.17
N PRO A 252 -13.55 34.52 0.06
CA PRO A 252 -14.02 35.92 -0.08
C PRO A 252 -15.39 36.20 0.59
N GLY A 253 -15.54 35.85 1.87
CA GLY A 253 -16.73 36.11 2.68
C GLY A 253 -16.36 36.45 4.12
N GLY A 254 -15.91 37.69 4.34
CA GLY A 254 -15.53 38.22 5.65
C GLY A 254 -16.72 38.49 6.56
N SER A 255 -16.68 37.93 7.78
CA SER A 255 -17.29 38.44 9.04
C SER A 255 -17.58 37.33 10.08
N VAL A 256 -17.63 36.04 9.71
CA VAL A 256 -17.81 34.90 10.65
C VAL A 256 -16.49 34.17 10.92
N MET A 257 -15.41 34.93 11.13
CA MET A 257 -14.03 34.44 10.93
C MET A 257 -13.47 33.60 12.08
N VAL A 258 -13.86 33.86 13.33
CA VAL A 258 -13.27 33.19 14.51
C VAL A 258 -13.92 31.84 14.79
N ALA A 259 -15.26 31.75 14.72
CA ALA A 259 -15.96 30.48 14.92
C ALA A 259 -15.61 29.47 13.82
N ARG A 260 -15.61 29.90 12.53
CA ARG A 260 -15.25 29.02 11.40
C ARG A 260 -13.81 28.48 11.51
N ALA A 261 -12.85 29.29 11.96
CA ALA A 261 -11.45 28.87 12.06
C ALA A 261 -11.23 27.75 13.12
N THR A 262 -11.90 27.84 14.27
CA THR A 262 -11.77 26.84 15.33
C THR A 262 -12.38 25.49 14.91
N PHE A 263 -13.57 25.49 14.30
CA PHE A 263 -14.22 24.25 13.82
C PHE A 263 -13.45 23.60 12.66
N VAL A 264 -12.99 24.40 11.69
CA VAL A 264 -12.13 23.89 10.61
C VAL A 264 -10.85 23.28 11.20
N GLY A 265 -10.26 23.91 12.23
CA GLY A 265 -9.09 23.37 12.93
C GLY A 265 -9.34 22.00 13.58
N VAL A 266 -10.49 21.81 14.24
CA VAL A 266 -10.87 20.52 14.84
C VAL A 266 -11.12 19.46 13.76
N ALA A 267 -11.90 19.78 12.73
CA ALA A 267 -12.19 18.87 11.62
C ALA A 267 -10.91 18.42 10.89
N VAL A 268 -9.97 19.35 10.65
CA VAL A 268 -8.67 19.06 10.06
C VAL A 268 -7.87 18.09 10.91
N ARG A 269 -7.87 18.23 12.25
CA ARG A 269 -7.17 17.29 13.14
C ARG A 269 -7.78 15.90 13.06
N ILE A 270 -9.12 15.79 13.13
CA ILE A 270 -9.83 14.51 13.03
C ILE A 270 -9.49 13.83 11.70
N LEU A 271 -9.56 14.56 10.59
CA LEU A 271 -9.34 14.00 9.25
C LEU A 271 -7.88 13.56 9.04
N LYS A 272 -6.92 14.28 9.63
CA LYS A 272 -5.50 13.85 9.65
C LYS A 272 -5.28 12.59 10.48
N ILE A 273 -5.90 12.50 11.67
CA ILE A 273 -5.82 11.30 12.52
C ILE A 273 -6.41 10.11 11.76
N ALA A 274 -7.57 10.27 11.12
CA ALA A 274 -8.18 9.24 10.29
C ALA A 274 -7.28 8.79 9.14
N ALA A 275 -6.62 9.72 8.43
CA ALA A 275 -5.67 9.40 7.36
C ALA A 275 -4.46 8.58 7.88
N VAL A 276 -3.94 8.89 9.07
CA VAL A 276 -2.85 8.13 9.70
C VAL A 276 -3.32 6.74 10.13
N ILE A 277 -4.50 6.63 10.76
CA ILE A 277 -5.08 5.33 11.15
C ILE A 277 -5.27 4.46 9.92
N PHE A 278 -5.82 5.00 8.83
CA PHE A 278 -5.98 4.29 7.56
C PHE A 278 -4.64 3.79 7.01
N ALA A 279 -3.61 4.65 7.00
CA ALA A 279 -2.27 4.26 6.58
C ALA A 279 -1.70 3.11 7.42
N CYS A 280 -1.85 3.18 8.75
CA CYS A 280 -1.44 2.11 9.66
C CYS A 280 -2.17 0.80 9.36
N LEU A 281 -3.50 0.83 9.16
CA LEU A 281 -4.27 -0.39 8.85
C LEU A 281 -3.79 -1.05 7.54
N VAL A 282 -3.49 -0.26 6.51
CA VAL A 282 -2.95 -0.79 5.25
C VAL A 282 -1.57 -1.43 5.47
N LEU A 283 -0.69 -0.81 6.28
CA LEU A 283 0.61 -1.39 6.61
C LEU A 283 0.48 -2.69 7.42
N LEU A 284 -0.44 -2.74 8.39
CA LEU A 284 -0.72 -3.94 9.18
C LEU A 284 -1.29 -5.06 8.31
N SER A 285 -2.13 -4.74 7.32
CA SER A 285 -2.62 -5.70 6.32
C SER A 285 -1.46 -6.36 5.57
N ARG A 286 -0.47 -5.56 5.15
CA ARG A 286 0.73 -6.06 4.47
C ARG A 286 1.61 -6.92 5.36
N ALA A 287 1.65 -6.62 6.66
CA ALA A 287 2.32 -7.47 7.65
C ALA A 287 1.58 -8.79 7.96
N GLY A 288 0.43 -9.05 7.33
CA GLY A 288 -0.36 -10.26 7.54
C GLY A 288 -1.26 -10.24 8.78
N VAL A 289 -1.44 -9.08 9.42
CA VAL A 289 -2.38 -8.90 10.53
C VAL A 289 -3.81 -8.95 10.00
N ASN A 290 -4.72 -9.61 10.73
CA ASN A 290 -6.14 -9.63 10.40
C ASN A 290 -6.77 -8.23 10.64
N VAL A 291 -6.86 -7.45 9.57
CA VAL A 291 -7.42 -6.09 9.62
C VAL A 291 -8.92 -6.08 9.87
N SER A 292 -9.65 -7.15 9.53
CA SER A 292 -11.09 -7.24 9.80
C SER A 292 -11.40 -7.18 11.29
N ALA A 293 -10.58 -7.83 12.13
CA ALA A 293 -10.73 -7.77 13.58
C ALA A 293 -10.44 -6.36 14.13
N LEU A 294 -9.42 -5.68 13.60
CA LEU A 294 -9.08 -4.31 13.99
C LEU A 294 -10.16 -3.30 13.55
N LEU A 295 -10.70 -3.47 12.34
CA LEU A 295 -11.80 -2.66 11.83
C LEU A 295 -13.08 -2.89 12.64
N ALA A 296 -13.37 -4.13 13.05
CA ALA A 296 -14.49 -4.41 13.96
C ALA A 296 -14.31 -3.70 15.31
N GLY A 297 -13.10 -3.76 15.89
CA GLY A 297 -12.77 -3.04 17.13
C GLY A 297 -12.88 -1.52 17.00
N LEU A 298 -12.36 -0.95 15.90
CA LEU A 298 -12.52 0.47 15.55
C LEU A 298 -13.99 0.84 15.35
N GLY A 299 -14.81 -0.04 14.79
CA GLY A 299 -16.26 0.14 14.64
C GLY A 299 -16.96 0.26 15.99
N ILE A 300 -16.70 -0.67 16.91
CA ILE A 300 -17.25 -0.64 18.28
C ILE A 300 -16.77 0.61 19.03
N GLY A 301 -15.47 0.94 18.94
CA GLY A 301 -14.90 2.16 19.52
C GLY A 301 -15.52 3.43 18.91
N GLY A 302 -15.80 3.43 17.62
CA GLY A 302 -16.47 4.51 16.90
C GLY A 302 -17.91 4.72 17.38
N ILE A 303 -18.64 3.63 17.66
CA ILE A 303 -19.99 3.70 18.24
C ILE A 303 -19.93 4.32 19.65
N ALA A 304 -18.99 3.89 20.48
CA ALA A 304 -18.81 4.45 21.83
C ALA A 304 -18.51 5.96 21.78
N LEU A 305 -17.63 6.38 20.85
CA LEU A 305 -17.35 7.81 20.62
C LEU A 305 -18.59 8.56 20.10
N ALA A 306 -19.37 7.97 19.20
CA ALA A 306 -20.58 8.58 18.67
C ALA A 306 -21.66 8.77 19.75
N LEU A 307 -21.84 7.79 20.63
CA LEU A 307 -22.73 7.88 21.79
C LEU A 307 -22.29 8.99 22.75
N GLY A 308 -20.98 9.09 23.04
CA GLY A 308 -20.43 10.17 23.86
C GLY A 308 -20.61 11.56 23.23
N ALA A 309 -20.58 11.66 21.90
CA ALA A 309 -20.77 12.89 21.15
C ALA A 309 -22.23 13.22 20.79
N GLN A 310 -23.18 12.32 21.09
CA GLN A 310 -24.58 12.40 20.65
C GLN A 310 -25.20 13.75 20.99
N LYS A 311 -25.12 14.18 22.26
CA LYS A 311 -25.71 15.44 22.72
C LYS A 311 -25.09 16.67 22.07
N THR A 312 -23.79 16.62 21.74
CA THR A 312 -23.11 17.70 21.02
C THR A 312 -23.61 17.78 19.58
N LEU A 313 -23.81 16.64 18.92
CA LEU A 313 -24.35 16.57 17.56
C LEU A 313 -25.81 17.03 17.51
N GLU A 314 -26.64 16.62 18.47
CA GLU A 314 -28.04 17.08 18.59
C GLU A 314 -28.13 18.61 18.68
N ASN A 315 -27.30 19.22 19.54
CA ASN A 315 -27.24 20.68 19.65
C ASN A 315 -26.77 21.37 18.35
N PHE A 316 -25.78 20.79 17.68
CA PHE A 316 -25.27 21.31 16.41
C PHE A 316 -26.34 21.29 15.31
N PHE A 317 -27.03 20.16 15.13
CA PHE A 317 -28.10 20.04 14.13
C PHE A 317 -29.34 20.88 14.50
N GLY A 318 -29.66 21.02 15.79
CA GLY A 318 -30.68 21.94 16.27
C GLY A 318 -30.36 23.38 15.87
N GLY A 319 -29.12 23.83 16.10
CA GLY A 319 -28.67 25.17 15.70
C GLY A 319 -28.74 25.40 14.19
N LEU A 320 -28.30 24.42 13.39
CA LEU A 320 -28.35 24.51 11.93
C LEU A 320 -29.80 24.58 11.41
N THR A 321 -30.72 23.86 12.04
CA THR A 321 -32.16 23.86 11.69
C THR A 321 -32.79 25.21 12.02
N ILE A 322 -32.52 25.76 13.22
CA ILE A 322 -33.01 27.08 13.63
C ILE A 322 -32.57 28.16 12.64
N VAL A 323 -31.29 28.18 12.28
CA VAL A 323 -30.73 29.16 11.33
C VAL A 323 -31.25 28.93 9.91
N GLY A 324 -31.29 27.67 9.45
CA GLY A 324 -31.68 27.30 8.09
C GLY A 324 -33.15 27.55 7.80
N GLN A 325 -34.03 27.23 8.75
CA GLN A 325 -35.47 27.44 8.62
C GLN A 325 -35.90 28.84 9.10
N LYS A 326 -34.98 29.63 9.69
CA LYS A 326 -35.27 30.91 10.34
C LYS A 326 -36.41 30.81 11.36
N ALA A 327 -36.46 29.70 12.11
CA ALA A 327 -37.52 29.43 13.08
C ALA A 327 -37.51 30.43 14.25
N LEU A 328 -36.33 30.95 14.60
CA LEU A 328 -36.12 32.02 15.58
C LEU A 328 -35.15 33.04 15.01
N ARG A 329 -35.39 34.33 15.29
CA ARG A 329 -34.48 35.42 14.93
C ARG A 329 -33.99 36.15 16.19
N VAL A 330 -32.80 36.72 16.09
CA VAL A 330 -32.29 37.62 17.13
C VAL A 330 -33.22 38.82 17.24
N GLY A 331 -33.65 39.12 18.48
CA GLY A 331 -34.65 40.15 18.78
C GLY A 331 -36.08 39.63 18.96
N ASP A 332 -36.37 38.36 18.64
CA ASP A 332 -37.70 37.79 18.86
C ASP A 332 -37.94 37.57 20.37
N LEU A 333 -39.15 37.90 20.84
CA LEU A 333 -39.62 37.52 22.17
C LEU A 333 -40.25 36.13 22.08
N CYS A 334 -39.65 35.15 22.73
CA CYS A 334 -40.13 33.77 22.71
C CYS A 334 -40.07 33.13 24.09
N LYS A 335 -40.84 32.05 24.27
CA LYS A 335 -40.75 31.17 25.43
C LYS A 335 -40.19 29.82 24.98
N ILE A 336 -39.07 29.39 25.56
CA ILE A 336 -38.40 28.12 25.25
C ILE A 336 -38.37 27.28 26.53
N GLY A 337 -39.18 26.23 26.59
CA GLY A 337 -39.43 25.49 27.83
C GLY A 337 -40.15 26.38 28.85
N ASP A 338 -39.52 26.59 30.01
CA ASP A 338 -40.06 27.42 31.09
C ASP A 338 -39.53 28.87 31.06
N ASP A 339 -38.46 29.12 30.30
CA ASP A 339 -37.80 30.42 30.24
C ASP A 339 -38.43 31.30 29.14
N MET A 340 -38.86 32.51 29.51
CA MET A 340 -39.37 33.53 28.59
C MET A 340 -38.41 34.71 28.52
N GLY A 341 -38.05 35.12 27.30
CA GLY A 341 -37.12 36.23 27.10
C GLY A 341 -36.92 36.59 25.64
N THR A 342 -36.16 37.66 25.40
CA THR A 342 -35.80 38.10 24.05
C THR A 342 -34.51 37.42 23.61
N VAL A 343 -34.47 36.91 22.38
CA VAL A 343 -33.28 36.25 21.82
C VAL A 343 -32.16 37.28 21.60
N GLU A 344 -31.04 37.08 22.28
CA GLU A 344 -29.87 37.96 22.20
C GLU A 344 -28.82 37.44 21.20
N ASP A 345 -28.61 36.12 21.16
CA ASP A 345 -27.67 35.48 20.25
C ASP A 345 -28.07 34.03 19.98
N ILE A 346 -27.85 33.56 18.74
CA ILE A 346 -28.10 32.18 18.31
C ILE A 346 -26.75 31.57 17.92
N GLY A 347 -26.16 30.83 18.85
CA GLY A 347 -24.95 30.04 18.60
C GLY A 347 -25.26 28.70 17.93
N LEU A 348 -24.22 28.01 17.45
CA LEU A 348 -24.34 26.67 16.85
C LEU A 348 -24.74 25.59 17.86
N SER A 349 -24.45 25.76 19.15
CA SER A 349 -24.77 24.79 20.21
C SER A 349 -25.77 25.29 21.25
N SER A 350 -25.99 26.61 21.33
CA SER A 350 -26.83 27.22 22.36
C SER A 350 -27.41 28.57 21.94
N ILE A 351 -28.59 28.88 22.45
CA ILE A 351 -29.28 30.17 22.32
C ILE A 351 -29.12 30.95 23.62
N LYS A 352 -28.89 32.26 23.53
CA LYS A 352 -28.91 33.16 24.69
C LYS A 352 -30.22 33.95 24.70
N LEU A 353 -30.97 33.82 25.78
CA LEU A 353 -32.19 34.57 26.04
C LEU A 353 -31.94 35.61 27.14
N ARG A 354 -32.48 36.80 26.96
CA ARG A 354 -32.52 37.83 28.00
C ARG A 354 -33.92 37.88 28.61
N THR A 355 -34.04 37.54 29.89
CA THR A 355 -35.33 37.54 30.61
C THR A 355 -35.76 38.96 30.98
N SER A 356 -37.02 39.13 31.39
CA SER A 356 -37.58 40.40 31.89
C SER A 356 -36.77 40.98 33.05
N ASP A 357 -36.15 40.12 33.83
CA ASP A 357 -35.31 40.46 34.98
C ASP A 357 -33.88 40.86 34.58
N ARG A 358 -33.62 41.01 33.27
CA ARG A 358 -32.33 41.33 32.66
C ARG A 358 -31.23 40.27 32.87
N CYS A 359 -31.59 39.04 33.21
CA CYS A 359 -30.67 37.92 33.27
C CYS A 359 -30.46 37.29 31.88
N VAL A 360 -29.26 36.79 31.60
CA VAL A 360 -28.96 36.05 30.37
C VAL A 360 -28.95 34.55 30.67
N VAL A 361 -29.89 33.83 30.08
CA VAL A 361 -30.01 32.37 30.18
C VAL A 361 -29.46 31.73 28.91
N THR A 362 -28.59 30.73 29.06
CA THR A 362 -28.04 29.98 27.92
C THR A 362 -28.72 28.62 27.83
N LEU A 363 -29.45 28.40 26.74
CA LEU A 363 -30.19 27.17 26.50
C LEU A 363 -29.53 26.34 25.39
N PRO A 364 -29.44 25.01 25.53
CA PRO A 364 -28.97 24.13 24.46
C PRO A 364 -29.95 24.14 23.28
N ASN A 365 -29.44 24.13 22.05
CA ASN A 365 -30.25 24.17 20.82
C ASN A 365 -31.10 22.89 20.59
N SER A 366 -30.80 21.80 21.30
CA SER A 366 -31.58 20.55 21.22
C SER A 366 -32.93 20.63 21.95
N LYS A 367 -33.21 21.74 22.63
CA LYS A 367 -34.37 21.98 23.48
C LYS A 367 -35.26 23.02 22.82
#